data_AF-A0A534UAM8-F1
#
_entry.id   AF-A0A534UAM8-F1
#
_cell.length_a   1.000
_cell.length_b   1.000
_cell.length_c   1.000
_cell.angle_alpha   90.00
_cell.angle_beta   90.00
_cell.angle_gamma   90.00
#
_symmetry.space_group_name_H-M   'P 1'
#
loop_
_entity.id
_entity.type
_entity.pdbx_description
1 polymer ?
#
loop_
_entity_poly.entity_id
_entity_poly.type
_entity_poly.pdbx_seq_one_letter_code
_entity_poly.pdbx_strand_id
1 'polypeptide(L)'
;MAGHPLRGATAIVGLGITPQGRVYGRTPLGFAVDAIQLALEDAGLGRSDLDGLLLNPGLAWNDLGMGSFQLQQAMGLRDLHLSATMHLGGASACATIQHAAQAIAAGVCH
;
A
#
# COMPACT_ATOMS: atom_id res chain seq x y z
N MET A 1 3.65 -19.81 27.24
CA MET A 1 4.54 -19.05 26.34
C MET A 1 3.87 -17.71 26.08
N ALA A 2 4.55 -16.59 26.33
CA ALA A 2 4.04 -15.29 25.90
C ALA A 2 3.91 -15.32 24.36
N GLY A 3 2.81 -14.81 23.82
CA GLY A 3 2.60 -14.73 22.38
C GLY A 3 3.63 -13.81 21.72
N HIS A 4 3.88 -14.02 20.43
CA HIS A 4 4.74 -13.12 19.65
C HIS A 4 4.17 -11.68 19.71
N PRO A 5 5.00 -10.63 19.88
CA PRO A 5 4.52 -9.25 20.07
C PRO A 5 3.66 -8.71 18.92
N LEU A 6 3.83 -9.22 17.70
CA LEU A 6 2.99 -8.85 16.54
C LEU A 6 1.58 -9.48 16.57
N ARG A 7 1.31 -10.45 17.46
CA ARG A 7 0.03 -11.15 17.50
C ARG A 7 -1.07 -10.18 17.93
N GLY A 8 -1.97 -9.85 16.99
CA GLY A 8 -3.09 -8.93 17.23
C GLY A 8 -2.68 -7.45 17.28
N ALA A 9 -1.45 -7.11 16.88
CA ALA A 9 -0.98 -5.73 16.87
C ALA A 9 -1.55 -4.92 15.70
N THR A 10 -2.02 -5.58 14.63
CA THR A 10 -2.54 -4.94 13.42
C THR A 10 -3.71 -5.71 12.83
N ALA A 11 -4.53 -5.05 12.03
CA ALA A 11 -5.66 -5.65 11.30
C ALA A 11 -5.70 -5.15 9.85
N ILE A 12 -6.28 -5.95 8.95
CA ILE A 12 -6.67 -5.48 7.60
C ILE A 12 -8.10 -4.98 7.71
N VAL A 13 -8.30 -3.68 7.49
CA VAL A 13 -9.61 -3.02 7.67
C VAL A 13 -10.31 -2.68 6.36
N GLY A 14 -9.62 -2.79 5.22
CA GLY A 14 -10.22 -2.58 3.91
C GLY A 14 -9.42 -3.24 2.78
N LEU A 15 -10.11 -3.55 1.67
CA LEU A 15 -9.53 -4.17 0.49
C LEU A 15 -10.08 -3.54 -0.79
N GLY A 16 -9.18 -3.14 -1.70
CA GLY A 16 -9.55 -2.61 -3.01
C GLY A 16 -8.99 -3.45 -4.14
N ILE A 17 -9.86 -4.03 -4.96
CA ILE A 17 -9.48 -4.82 -6.14
C ILE A 17 -10.01 -4.12 -7.40
N THR A 18 -9.12 -3.80 -8.32
CA THR A 18 -9.48 -3.25 -9.63
C THR A 18 -9.72 -4.37 -10.66
N PRO A 19 -10.42 -4.08 -11.78
CA PRO A 19 -10.57 -5.05 -12.88
C PRO A 19 -9.24 -5.63 -13.34
N GLN A 20 -9.21 -6.95 -13.56
CA GLN A 20 -8.02 -7.70 -13.97
C GLN A 20 -8.15 -8.16 -15.43
N GLY A 21 -7.04 -8.20 -16.15
CA GLY A 21 -6.97 -8.65 -17.55
C GLY A 21 -6.54 -7.55 -18.53
N ARG A 22 -6.99 -7.63 -19.78
CA ARG A 22 -6.70 -6.62 -20.81
C ARG A 22 -7.67 -5.44 -20.67
N VAL A 23 -7.27 -4.46 -19.88
CA VAL A 23 -8.05 -3.25 -19.63
C VAL A 23 -7.38 -2.07 -20.33
N TYR A 24 -8.04 -1.53 -21.35
CA TYR A 24 -7.51 -0.45 -22.18
C TYR A 24 -7.77 0.94 -21.54
N GLY A 25 -6.95 1.93 -21.90
CA GLY A 25 -7.13 3.32 -21.47
C GLY A 25 -6.82 3.59 -19.99
N ARG A 26 -6.21 2.63 -19.29
CA ARG A 26 -5.79 2.76 -17.89
C ARG A 26 -4.27 2.65 -17.78
N THR A 27 -3.71 3.33 -16.78
CA THR A 27 -2.28 3.27 -16.44
C THR A 27 -2.07 2.50 -15.13
N PRO A 28 -0.88 1.92 -14.89
CA PRO A 28 -0.56 1.29 -13.60
C PRO A 28 -0.81 2.22 -12.41
N LEU A 29 -0.43 3.49 -12.54
CA LEU A 29 -0.69 4.53 -11.54
C LEU A 29 -2.20 4.72 -11.31
N GLY A 30 -3.00 4.79 -12.37
CA GLY A 30 -4.46 4.90 -12.26
C GLY A 30 -5.09 3.71 -11.55
N PHE A 31 -4.61 2.48 -11.83
CA PHE A 31 -5.07 1.30 -11.10
C PHE A 31 -4.70 1.35 -9.61
N ALA A 32 -3.48 1.79 -9.28
CA ALA A 32 -3.07 1.91 -7.89
C ALA A 32 -3.92 2.96 -7.13
N VAL A 33 -4.21 4.10 -7.76
CA VAL A 33 -5.09 5.13 -7.18
C VAL A 33 -6.50 4.57 -6.95
N ASP A 34 -7.09 3.90 -7.95
CA ASP A 34 -8.42 3.31 -7.82
C ASP A 34 -8.46 2.21 -6.74
N ALA A 35 -7.43 1.37 -6.67
CA ALA A 35 -7.31 0.32 -5.66
C ALA A 35 -7.28 0.91 -4.24
N ILE A 36 -6.51 1.97 -4.00
CA ILE A 36 -6.46 2.62 -2.70
C ILE A 36 -7.79 3.29 -2.38
N GLN A 37 -8.43 3.95 -3.35
CA GLN A 37 -9.73 4.60 -3.14
C GLN A 37 -10.82 3.60 -2.74
N LEU A 38 -10.86 2.42 -3.38
CA LEU A 38 -11.78 1.33 -3.02
C LEU A 38 -11.47 0.76 -1.63
N ALA A 39 -10.19 0.58 -1.29
CA ALA A 39 -9.80 0.08 0.03
C ALA A 39 -10.15 1.06 1.16
N LEU A 40 -10.00 2.36 0.91
CA LEU A 40 -10.41 3.42 1.85
C LEU A 40 -11.93 3.43 2.04
N GLU A 41 -12.70 3.27 0.96
CA GLU A 41 -14.17 3.19 1.02
C GLU A 41 -14.63 1.97 1.83
N ASP A 42 -14.04 0.79 1.58
CA ASP A 42 -14.33 -0.45 2.33
C ASP A 42 -14.00 -0.33 3.82
N ALA A 43 -12.92 0.39 4.15
CA ALA A 43 -12.52 0.65 5.54
C ALA A 43 -13.32 1.79 6.22
N GLY A 44 -14.07 2.60 5.47
CA GLY A 44 -14.68 3.83 5.98
C GLY A 44 -13.68 4.92 6.38
N LEU A 45 -12.50 4.94 5.74
CA LEU A 45 -11.40 5.88 6.03
C LEU A 45 -11.23 6.94 4.94
N GLY A 46 -10.60 8.04 5.30
CA GLY A 46 -10.18 9.11 4.41
C GLY A 46 -8.70 9.01 4.03
N ARG A 47 -8.29 9.72 2.98
CA ARG A 47 -6.87 9.80 2.57
C ARG A 47 -5.97 10.41 3.65
N SER A 48 -6.52 11.28 4.50
CA SER A 48 -5.82 11.89 5.62
C SER A 48 -5.48 10.90 6.73
N ASP A 49 -6.12 9.74 6.75
CA ASP A 49 -5.86 8.69 7.74
C ASP A 49 -4.68 7.79 7.32
N LEU A 50 -4.09 8.04 6.13
CA LEU A 50 -2.92 7.31 5.65
C LEU A 50 -1.64 8.05 6.05
N ASP A 51 -0.81 7.39 6.85
CA ASP A 51 0.53 7.84 7.24
C ASP A 51 1.66 6.93 6.71
N GLY A 52 1.29 5.87 5.97
CA GLY A 52 2.21 4.90 5.38
C GLY A 52 1.80 4.50 3.96
N LEU A 53 2.78 4.39 3.06
CA LEU A 53 2.59 3.92 1.70
C LEU A 53 3.69 2.93 1.30
N LEU A 54 3.31 1.67 1.12
CA LEU A 54 4.19 0.66 0.58
C LEU A 54 3.63 0.18 -0.77
N LEU A 55 4.45 0.27 -1.82
CA LEU A 55 4.04 -0.06 -3.17
C LEU A 55 4.94 -1.13 -3.78
N ASN A 56 4.33 -2.15 -4.37
CA ASN A 56 4.98 -2.97 -5.38
C ASN A 56 4.45 -2.56 -6.78
N PRO A 57 5.25 -1.87 -7.61
CA PRO A 57 4.81 -1.40 -8.92
C PRO A 57 4.79 -2.50 -10.00
N GLY A 58 5.23 -3.72 -9.67
CA GLY A 58 5.34 -4.82 -10.62
C GLY A 58 6.44 -4.60 -11.65
N LEU A 59 6.35 -5.25 -12.82
CA LEU A 59 7.35 -5.13 -13.89
C LEU A 59 6.94 -4.15 -15.01
N ALA A 60 5.64 -3.89 -15.15
CA ALA A 60 5.07 -3.11 -16.25
C ALA A 60 5.04 -1.60 -15.98
N TRP A 61 5.31 -1.19 -14.74
CA TRP A 61 5.39 0.22 -14.39
C TRP A 61 6.82 0.70 -14.64
N ASN A 62 7.00 1.53 -15.68
CA ASN A 62 8.30 1.91 -16.24
C ASN A 62 9.23 2.69 -15.29
N ASP A 63 8.74 3.15 -14.13
CA ASP A 63 9.53 3.91 -13.15
C ASP A 63 9.51 3.20 -11.79
N LEU A 64 10.30 2.13 -11.70
CA LEU A 64 10.41 1.30 -10.51
C LEU A 64 11.06 2.03 -9.32
N GLY A 65 11.84 3.09 -9.58
CA GLY A 65 12.58 3.82 -8.54
C GLY A 65 11.72 4.81 -7.78
N MET A 66 10.72 5.41 -8.44
CA MET A 66 9.90 6.47 -7.86
C MET A 66 8.40 6.13 -7.75
N GLY A 67 8.01 4.87 -7.91
CA GLY A 67 6.59 4.47 -7.94
C GLY A 67 5.78 4.93 -6.72
N SER A 68 6.31 4.75 -5.51
CA SER A 68 5.64 5.17 -4.26
C SER A 68 5.49 6.70 -4.20
N PHE A 69 6.51 7.43 -4.62
CA PHE A 69 6.46 8.89 -4.72
C PHE A 69 5.44 9.36 -5.77
N GLN A 70 5.39 8.74 -6.95
CA GLN A 70 4.40 9.07 -7.99
C GLN A 70 2.97 8.85 -7.49
N LEU A 71 2.73 7.74 -6.77
CA LEU A 71 1.44 7.41 -6.20
C LEU A 71 1.06 8.38 -5.07
N GLN A 72 2.01 8.71 -4.18
CA GLN A 72 1.85 9.73 -3.16
C GLN A 72 1.42 11.07 -3.77
N GLN A 73 2.10 11.53 -4.82
CA GLN A 73 1.77 12.78 -5.51
C GLN A 73 0.38 12.71 -6.17
N ALA A 74 0.06 11.61 -6.86
CA ALA A 74 -1.23 11.44 -7.54
C ALA A 74 -2.42 11.44 -6.57
N MET A 75 -2.22 10.93 -5.35
CA MET A 75 -3.26 10.89 -4.31
C MET A 75 -3.30 12.13 -3.42
N GLY A 76 -2.26 12.97 -3.47
CA GLY A 76 -2.11 14.14 -2.61
C GLY A 76 -1.81 13.78 -1.16
N LEU A 77 -1.12 12.67 -0.91
CA LEU A 77 -0.74 12.23 0.44
C LEU A 77 0.45 13.06 0.93
N ARG A 78 0.25 13.84 2.00
CA ARG A 78 1.23 14.83 2.48
C ARG A 78 1.95 14.43 3.76
N ASP A 79 1.31 13.61 4.59
CA ASP A 79 1.76 13.32 5.95
C ASP A 79 2.17 11.85 6.10
N LEU A 80 2.94 11.33 5.14
CA LEU A 80 3.47 9.96 5.19
C LEU A 80 4.75 9.92 6.03
N HIS A 81 4.76 9.09 7.08
CA HIS A 81 5.94 8.73 7.86
C HIS A 81 6.77 7.64 7.18
N LEU A 82 6.13 6.80 6.37
CA LEU A 82 6.77 5.75 5.59
C LEU A 82 6.28 5.80 4.14
N SER A 83 7.20 5.92 3.19
CA SER A 83 6.90 5.80 1.77
C SER A 83 8.01 4.99 1.11
N ALA A 84 7.68 3.83 0.55
CA ALA A 84 8.67 2.96 -0.06
C ALA A 84 8.10 2.15 -1.22
N THR A 85 8.96 1.94 -2.21
CA THR A 85 8.74 0.95 -3.26
C THR A 85 9.51 -0.32 -2.90
N MET A 86 8.82 -1.46 -2.90
CA MET A 86 9.35 -2.76 -2.50
C MET A 86 9.15 -3.82 -3.58
N HIS A 87 10.20 -4.58 -3.87
CA HIS A 87 10.17 -5.63 -4.87
C HIS A 87 10.87 -6.90 -4.37
N LEU A 88 10.09 -7.93 -4.03
CA LEU A 88 10.57 -9.25 -3.59
C LEU A 88 10.04 -10.36 -4.51
N GLY A 89 9.85 -10.05 -5.79
CA GLY A 89 9.27 -10.98 -6.77
C GLY A 89 7.89 -11.48 -6.34
N GLY A 90 7.65 -12.78 -6.44
CA GLY A 90 6.37 -13.41 -6.08
C GLY A 90 5.98 -13.28 -4.59
N ALA A 91 6.93 -12.97 -3.70
CA ALA A 91 6.67 -12.80 -2.27
C ALA A 91 6.27 -11.37 -1.89
N SER A 92 6.29 -10.42 -2.85
CA SER A 92 6.13 -8.99 -2.57
C SER A 92 4.88 -8.69 -1.74
N ALA A 93 3.71 -9.22 -2.11
CA ALA A 93 2.46 -8.94 -1.39
C ALA A 93 2.54 -9.31 0.11
N CYS A 94 3.04 -10.51 0.43
CA CYS A 94 3.21 -10.95 1.82
C CYS A 94 4.25 -10.10 2.55
N ALA A 95 5.37 -9.79 1.90
CA ALA A 95 6.42 -8.97 2.49
C ALA A 95 5.95 -7.54 2.78
N THR A 96 5.18 -6.93 1.88
CA THR A 96 4.62 -5.59 2.07
C THR A 96 3.72 -5.54 3.30
N ILE A 97 2.85 -6.54 3.48
CA ILE A 97 1.99 -6.64 4.67
C ILE A 97 2.82 -6.84 5.95
N GLN A 98 3.85 -7.68 5.91
CA GLN A 98 4.74 -7.88 7.06
C GLN A 98 5.48 -6.59 7.45
N HIS A 99 6.00 -5.85 6.46
CA HIS A 99 6.66 -4.57 6.70
C HIS A 99 5.70 -3.51 7.26
N ALA A 100 4.46 -3.45 6.77
CA ALA A 100 3.44 -2.57 7.34
C ALA A 100 3.16 -2.91 8.82
N ALA A 101 2.98 -4.21 9.13
CA ALA A 101 2.74 -4.65 10.50
C ALA A 101 3.93 -4.34 11.43
N GLN A 102 5.16 -4.47 10.94
CA GLN A 102 6.36 -4.11 11.69
C GLN A 102 6.47 -2.59 11.91
N ALA A 103 6.15 -1.78 10.91
CA ALA A 103 6.18 -0.32 11.02
C ALA A 103 5.17 0.18 12.06
N ILE A 104 3.95 -0.37 12.06
CA ILE A 104 2.92 -0.05 13.06
C ILE A 104 3.37 -0.51 14.45
N ALA A 105 3.83 -1.75 14.58
CA ALA A 105 4.28 -2.28 15.88
C ALA A 105 5.51 -1.54 16.45
N ALA A 106 6.34 -0.95 15.60
CA ALA A 106 7.48 -0.13 16.00
C ALA A 106 7.09 1.34 16.32
N GLY A 107 5.83 1.73 16.10
CA GLY A 107 5.35 3.09 16.32
C GLY A 107 5.82 4.10 15.26
N VAL A 108 6.22 3.62 14.07
CA VAL A 108 6.58 4.47 12.93
C VAL A 108 5.32 4.99 12.23
N CYS A 109 4.33 4.11 12.09
CA CYS A 109 3.00 4.38 11.53
C CYS A 109 1.90 3.94 12.53
N HIS A 110 0.63 4.26 12.27
CA HIS A 110 -0.51 3.88 13.12
C HIS A 110 -1.73 3.38 12.33
#